data_AF-A0A662L751-F1
#
_entry.id   AF-A0A662L751-F1
#
_cell.length_a   1.000
_cell.length_b   1.000
_cell.length_c   1.000
_cell.angle_alpha   90.00
_cell.angle_beta   90.00
_cell.angle_gamma   90.00
#
_symmetry.space_group_name_H-M   'P 1'
#
loop_
_entity.id
_entity.type
_entity.pdbx_description
1 polymer ?
#
loop_
_entity_poly.entity_id
_entity_poly.type
_entity_poly.pdbx_seq_one_letter_code
_entity_poly.pdbx_strand_id
1 'polypeptide(L)' 'MKEDYLALETRKKIYELIASSPGLHKREIARELKMSLSTIDYHLHYMEKKSIVVAKFDGKYK' A
#
# COMPACT_ATOMS: atom_id res chain seq x y z
N MET A 1 15.95 0.30 -14.67
CA MET A 1 16.52 1.06 -13.52
C MET A 1 15.58 2.15 -13.00
N LYS A 2 15.05 3.07 -13.82
CA LYS A 2 14.21 4.18 -13.33
C LYS A 2 12.84 3.71 -12.75
N GLU A 3 12.24 2.68 -13.37
CA GLU A 3 10.98 2.09 -12.88
C GLU A 3 11.12 1.40 -11.52
N ASP A 4 12.20 0.64 -11.30
CA ASP A 4 12.45 0.00 -9.99
C ASP A 4 12.63 1.03 -8.88
N TYR A 5 13.31 2.14 -9.18
CA TYR A 5 13.49 3.21 -8.21
C TYR A 5 12.16 3.87 -7.82
N LEU A 6 11.31 4.21 -8.80
CA LEU A 6 9.96 4.73 -8.54
C LEU A 6 9.10 3.74 -7.73
N ALA A 7 9.22 2.44 -8.02
CA ALA A 7 8.53 1.40 -7.27
C ALA A 7 9.06 1.28 -5.83
N LEU A 8 10.35 1.48 -5.59
CA LEU A 8 10.93 1.54 -4.23
C LEU A 8 10.44 2.77 -3.46
N GLU A 9 10.46 3.95 -4.08
CA GLU A 9 9.96 5.18 -3.45
C GLU A 9 8.47 5.09 -3.12
N THR A 10 7.67 4.52 -4.03
CA THR A 10 6.24 4.33 -3.82
C THR A 10 5.98 3.37 -2.66
N ARG A 11 6.68 2.23 -2.61
CA ARG A 11 6.57 1.27 -1.50
C ARG A 11 7.01 1.87 -0.17
N LYS A 12 8.05 2.72 -0.17
CA LYS A 12 8.49 3.44 1.02
C LYS A 12 7.40 4.37 1.55
N LYS A 13 6.78 5.17 0.67
CA LYS A 13 5.65 6.05 1.04
C LYS A 13 4.45 5.28 1.59
N ILE A 14 4.12 4.15 0.97
CA ILE A 14 3.04 3.27 1.45
C ILE A 14 3.36 2.75 2.86
N TYR A 15 4.59 2.28 3.07
CA TYR A 15 5.03 1.76 4.37
C TYR A 15 4.96 2.84 5.46
N GLU A 16 5.53 4.03 5.19
CA GLU A 16 5.51 5.15 6.14
C GLU A 16 4.09 5.57 6.50
N LEU A 17 3.17 5.59 5.52
CA LEU A 17 1.77 5.90 5.77
C LEU A 17 1.08 4.84 6.65
N ILE A 18 1.29 3.54 6.37
CA ILE A 18 0.71 2.47 7.19
C ILE A 18 1.31 2.45 8.60
N ALA A 19 2.62 2.72 8.73
CA ALA A 19 3.29 2.75 10.02
C ALA A 19 2.82 3.93 10.89
N SER A 20 2.54 5.08 10.28
CA SER A 20 2.01 6.26 10.97
C SER A 20 0.50 6.16 11.25
N SER A 21 -0.26 5.45 10.43
CA SER A 21 -1.68 5.21 10.61
C SER A 21 -2.05 3.76 10.26
N PRO A 22 -1.98 2.83 11.23
CA PRO A 22 -2.33 1.44 11.01
C PRO A 22 -3.84 1.24 10.78
N GLY A 23 -4.19 0.17 10.05
CA GLY A 23 -5.60 -0.19 9.81
C GLY A 23 -6.27 0.57 8.66
N LEU A 24 -5.51 1.35 7.90
CA LEU A 24 -6.02 2.03 6.70
C LEU A 24 -6.52 1.05 5.65
N HIS A 25 -7.67 1.38 5.07
CA HIS A 25 -8.16 0.69 3.90
C HIS A 25 -7.37 1.12 2.65
N LYS A 26 -7.17 0.23 1.68
CA LYS A 26 -6.38 0.53 0.46
C LYS A 26 -6.87 1.75 -0.34
N ARG A 27 -8.17 2.06 -0.26
CA ARG A 27 -8.76 3.28 -0.87
C ARG A 27 -8.29 4.56 -0.18
N GLU A 28 -8.06 4.52 1.12
CA GLU A 28 -7.56 5.66 1.89
C GLU A 28 -6.09 5.90 1.55
N ILE A 29 -5.29 4.82 1.49
CA ILE A 29 -3.89 4.89 1.06
C ILE A 29 -3.76 5.53 -0.33
N ALA A 30 -4.62 5.13 -1.29
CA ALA A 30 -4.64 5.71 -2.63
C ALA A 30 -4.96 7.21 -2.63
N ARG A 31 -5.92 7.63 -1.79
CA ARG A 31 -6.31 9.04 -1.65
C ARG A 31 -5.21 9.88 -1.02
N GLU A 32 -4.61 9.41 0.08
CA GLU A 32 -3.55 10.12 0.80
C GLU A 32 -2.29 10.29 -0.08
N LEU A 33 -1.91 9.24 -0.80
CA LEU A 33 -0.73 9.26 -1.66
C LEU A 33 -1.01 9.86 -3.06
N LYS A 34 -2.26 10.21 -3.36
CA LYS A 34 -2.71 10.71 -4.67
C LYS A 34 -2.32 9.78 -5.82
N MET A 35 -2.51 8.48 -5.62
CA MET A 35 -2.17 7.42 -6.57
C MET A 35 -3.41 6.64 -7.00
N SER A 36 -3.34 5.98 -8.14
CA SER A 36 -4.43 5.11 -8.59
C SER A 36 -4.61 3.92 -7.63
N LEU A 37 -5.86 3.48 -7.44
CA LEU A 37 -6.14 2.30 -6.62
C LEU A 37 -5.39 1.06 -7.14
N SER A 38 -5.29 0.90 -8.46
CA SER A 38 -4.57 -0.21 -9.11
C SER A 38 -3.08 -0.21 -8.77
N THR A 39 -2.45 0.97 -8.74
CA THR A 39 -1.04 1.13 -8.36
C THR A 39 -0.82 0.73 -6.90
N ILE A 40 -1.70 1.20 -6.01
CA ILE A 40 -1.65 0.82 -4.60
C ILE A 40 -1.85 -0.68 -4.41
N ASP A 41 -2.84 -1.27 -5.09
CA ASP A 41 -3.15 -2.69 -4.99
C ASP A 41 -1.97 -3.57 -5.42
N TYR A 42 -1.32 -3.21 -6.53
CA TYR A 42 -0.10 -3.87 -6.99
C TYR A 42 1.03 -3.83 -5.94
N HIS A 43 1.31 -2.65 -5.39
CA HIS A 43 2.39 -2.49 -4.42
C HIS A 43 2.08 -3.17 -3.08
N LEU A 44 0.84 -3.08 -2.58
CA LEU A 44 0.42 -3.77 -1.37
C LEU A 44 0.53 -5.29 -1.52
N HIS A 45 0.07 -5.85 -2.65
CA HIS A 45 0.20 -7.29 -2.93
C HIS A 45 1.66 -7.74 -2.97
N TYR A 46 2.53 -6.96 -3.60
CA TYR A 46 3.97 -7.23 -3.59
C TYR A 46 4.55 -7.22 -2.17
N MET A 47 4.21 -6.19 -1.38
CA MET A 47 4.72 -6.02 -0.01
C MET A 47 4.18 -7.09 0.94
N GLU A 48 2.94 -7.51 0.77
CA GLU A 48 2.31 -8.60 1.54
C GLU A 48 2.97 -9.95 1.25
N LYS A 49 3.22 -10.27 -0.03
CA LYS A 49 3.98 -11.48 -0.42
C LYS A 49 5.39 -11.54 0.16
N LYS A 50 5.97 -10.38 0.49
CA LYS A 50 7.29 -10.25 1.13
C LYS A 50 7.19 -10.09 2.65
N SER A 51 5.99 -10.20 3.22
CA SER A 51 5.71 -10.05 4.65
C SER A 51 6.15 -8.70 5.24
N ILE A 52 6.19 -7.65 4.40
CA ILE A 52 6.50 -6.28 4.82
C ILE A 52 5.26 -5.62 5.45
N VAL A 53 4.08 -5.97 4.95
CA VAL A 53 2.77 -5.54 5.48
C VAL A 53 1.85 -6.75 5.55
N VAL A 54 0.77 -6.64 6.32
CA VAL A 54 -0.26 -7.67 6.45
C VAL A 54 -1.64 -7.05 6.20
N ALA A 55 -2.44 -7.68 5.35
CA ALA A 55 -3.85 -7.35 5.24
C ALA A 55 -4.66 -8.13 6.28
N LYS A 56 -5.63 -7.47 6.91
CA LYS A 56 -6.64 -8.11 7.75
C LYS A 56 -8.02 -7.76 7.22
N PHE A 57 -8.85 -8.77 7.01
CA PHE A 57 -10.24 -8.58 6.62
C PHE A 57 -11.12 -8.48 7.86
N ASP A 58 -11.73 -7.32 8.10
CA ASP A 58 -12.61 -7.07 9.27
C ASP A 58 -14.07 -7.48 9.02
N GLY A 59 -14.38 -8.25 7.97
CA GLY A 59 -15.74 -8.78 7.73
C GLY A 59 -16.83 -7.75 7.37
N LYS A 60 -16.55 -6.45 7.47
CA LYS A 60 -17.54 -5.37 7.36
C LYS A 60 -17.93 -4.94 5.94
N TYR A 61 -17.32 -5.50 4.90
CA TYR A 61 -17.63 -5.12 3.53
C TYR A 61 -17.86 -6.37 2.66
N LYS A 62 -19.07 -6.48 2.12
CA LYS A 62 -19.46 -7.39 1.05
C LYS A 62 -19.72 -6.55 -0.21
#